data_AF-A0A9P6VX06-F1
#
_entry.id   AF-A0A9P6VX06-F1
#
_cell.length_a   1.000
_cell.length_b   1.000
_cell.length_c   1.000
_cell.angle_alpha   90.00
_cell.angle_beta   90.00
_cell.angle_gamma   90.00
#
_symmetry.space_group_name_H-M   'P 1'
#
loop_
_entity.id
_entity.type
_entity.pdbx_description
1 polymer ?
#
loop_
_entity_poly.entity_id
_entity_poly.type
_entity_poly.pdbx_seq_one_letter_code
_entity_poly.pdbx_strand_id
1 'polypeptide(L)'
;MGDPAKATQPPLDETAADELLFDDAELDRIFNQEASLVSREAEVMRVLQCFKLNPYEILGLDWMPGAGVTDQDIQRTYRKKSLLIHPDKLKHPRGIEAFDLLKKAQTELSDCDKRKLLDETLQDARMLVLREVGLPRDTPDDHEKLNPPAMKDPDLKERVRRKAKEIMIDDELRKRRVQKMTMIAEGAEAKRAEDALAERKRKMEEKERWEETREDRVSDWRSFNKKKKKRTKGPEVLG
;
A
#
# COMPACT_ATOMS: atom_id res chain seq x y z
N MET A 1 -25.30 52.02 -73.67
CA MET A 1 -24.07 51.24 -73.91
C MET A 1 -23.04 51.67 -72.89
N GLY A 2 -22.46 50.73 -72.15
CA GLY A 2 -21.43 51.00 -71.15
C GLY A 2 -21.42 49.96 -70.04
N ASP A 3 -21.09 48.72 -70.40
CA ASP A 3 -20.80 47.62 -69.47
C ASP A 3 -19.69 47.99 -68.49
N PRO A 4 -19.78 47.65 -67.19
CA PRO A 4 -18.65 47.74 -66.29
C PRO A 4 -17.69 46.56 -66.53
N ALA A 5 -16.46 46.89 -66.91
CA ALA A 5 -15.38 45.95 -67.17
C ALA A 5 -15.13 45.02 -65.98
N LYS A 6 -15.20 43.71 -66.25
CA LYS A 6 -14.85 42.61 -65.36
C LYS A 6 -13.34 42.65 -65.09
N ALA A 7 -12.95 42.97 -63.85
CA ALA A 7 -11.58 42.85 -63.40
C ALA A 7 -11.22 41.35 -63.32
N THR A 8 -10.42 40.87 -64.27
CA THR A 8 -9.83 39.53 -64.26
C THR A 8 -8.75 39.49 -63.19
N GLN A 9 -9.00 38.76 -62.11
CA GLN A 9 -7.96 38.41 -61.14
C GLN A 9 -6.91 37.51 -61.83
N PRO A 10 -5.60 37.68 -61.57
CA PRO A 10 -4.58 36.80 -62.11
C PRO A 10 -4.79 35.37 -61.58
N PRO A 11 -4.47 34.33 -62.37
CA PRO A 11 -4.60 32.95 -61.92
C PRO A 11 -3.68 32.76 -60.72
N LEU A 12 -4.25 32.26 -59.61
CA LEU A 12 -3.46 31.79 -58.49
C LEU A 12 -2.61 30.63 -59.01
N ASP A 13 -1.31 30.77 -58.85
CA ASP A 13 -0.32 29.78 -59.27
C ASP A 13 -0.57 28.49 -58.47
N GLU A 14 -1.24 27.51 -59.09
CA GLU A 14 -1.58 26.21 -58.49
C GLU A 14 -0.33 25.39 -58.12
N THR A 15 0.86 25.82 -58.55
CA THR A 15 2.14 25.14 -58.31
C THR A 15 2.72 25.38 -56.91
N ALA A 16 2.18 26.33 -56.13
CA ALA A 16 2.64 26.60 -54.76
C ALA A 16 1.91 25.78 -53.68
N ALA A 17 0.88 25.00 -54.04
CA ALA A 17 0.14 24.15 -53.11
C ALA A 17 0.82 22.79 -52.86
N ASP A 18 1.80 22.42 -53.68
CA ASP A 18 2.47 21.10 -53.66
C ASP A 18 3.70 21.04 -52.73
N GLU A 19 3.92 22.10 -51.94
CA GLU A 19 5.00 22.20 -50.95
C GLU A 19 4.52 21.91 -49.51
N LEU A 20 3.37 21.25 -49.35
CA LEU A 20 2.98 20.65 -48.07
C LEU A 20 3.81 19.37 -47.87
N LEU A 21 4.85 19.50 -47.05
CA LEU A 21 5.90 18.50 -46.75
C LEU A 21 5.44 17.14 -46.19
N PHE A 22 4.13 16.90 -46.08
CA PHE A 22 3.55 15.62 -45.68
C PHE A 22 2.26 15.38 -46.45
N ASP A 23 2.10 14.20 -47.05
CA ASP A 23 0.83 13.82 -47.65
C ASP A 23 -0.26 13.69 -46.56
N ASP A 24 -1.53 13.88 -46.93
CA ASP A 24 -2.65 13.81 -45.97
C ASP A 24 -2.70 12.46 -45.22
N ALA A 25 -2.25 11.37 -45.84
CA ALA A 25 -2.20 10.04 -45.23
C ALA A 25 -1.04 9.87 -44.22
N GLU A 26 0.04 10.62 -44.40
CA GLU A 26 1.19 10.70 -43.50
C GLU A 26 0.83 11.53 -42.28
N LEU A 27 0.11 12.65 -42.47
CA LEU A 27 -0.49 13.42 -41.37
C LEU A 27 -1.44 12.56 -40.56
N ASP A 28 -2.37 11.85 -41.19
CA ASP A 28 -3.30 10.94 -40.50
C ASP A 28 -2.56 9.82 -39.75
N ARG A 29 -1.47 9.29 -40.30
CA ARG A 29 -0.66 8.27 -39.63
C ARG A 29 0.06 8.83 -38.40
N ILE A 30 0.64 10.02 -38.52
CA ILE A 30 1.31 10.73 -37.41
C ILE A 30 0.29 11.07 -36.32
N PHE A 31 -0.87 11.64 -36.67
CA PHE A 31 -1.94 11.96 -35.73
C PHE A 31 -2.45 10.72 -35.00
N ASN A 32 -2.67 9.61 -35.70
CA ASN A 32 -3.09 8.35 -35.09
C ASN A 32 -2.00 7.76 -34.16
N GLN A 33 -0.73 7.91 -34.52
CA GLN A 33 0.39 7.48 -33.70
C GLN A 33 0.53 8.33 -32.44
N GLU A 34 0.44 9.66 -32.55
CA GLU A 34 0.43 10.59 -31.42
C GLU A 34 -0.78 10.38 -30.51
N ALA A 35 -1.98 10.22 -31.07
CA ALA A 35 -3.17 9.88 -30.30
C ALA A 35 -3.00 8.55 -29.54
N SER A 36 -2.33 7.56 -30.15
CA SER A 36 -1.98 6.31 -29.48
C SER A 36 -0.99 6.51 -28.34
N LEU A 37 0.02 7.37 -28.50
CA LEU A 37 0.97 7.69 -27.43
C LEU A 37 0.32 8.42 -26.27
N VAL A 38 -0.50 9.44 -26.54
CA VAL A 38 -1.28 10.17 -25.52
C VAL A 38 -2.17 9.21 -24.74
N SER A 39 -2.85 8.28 -25.41
CA SER A 39 -3.67 7.26 -24.76
C SER A 39 -2.86 6.32 -23.86
N ARG A 40 -1.66 5.92 -24.29
CA ARG A 40 -0.75 5.08 -23.48
C ARG A 40 -0.23 5.81 -22.25
N GLU A 41 0.19 7.06 -22.40
CA GLU A 41 0.64 7.89 -21.28
C GLU A 41 -0.48 8.18 -20.30
N ALA A 42 -1.69 8.46 -20.80
CA ALA A 42 -2.88 8.63 -19.99
C ALA A 42 -3.18 7.36 -19.17
N GLU A 43 -3.02 6.16 -19.75
CA GLU A 43 -3.20 4.90 -19.02
C GLU A 43 -2.13 4.71 -17.94
N VAL A 44 -0.86 5.04 -18.21
CA VAL A 44 0.21 5.00 -17.21
C VAL A 44 -0.12 5.93 -16.04
N MET A 45 -0.53 7.16 -16.34
CA MET A 45 -0.91 8.13 -15.31
C MET A 45 -2.14 7.67 -14.52
N ARG A 46 -3.16 7.10 -15.18
CA ARG A 46 -4.33 6.52 -14.54
C ARG A 46 -3.93 5.42 -13.56
N VAL A 47 -3.12 4.46 -13.98
CA VAL A 47 -2.65 3.35 -13.13
C VAL A 47 -1.91 3.87 -11.90
N LEU A 48 -1.04 4.87 -12.07
CA LEU A 48 -0.27 5.47 -10.97
C LEU A 48 -1.13 6.27 -9.99
N GLN A 49 -2.23 6.85 -10.47
CA GLN A 49 -3.22 7.59 -9.66
C GLN A 49 -4.23 6.68 -8.96
N CYS A 50 -4.38 5.43 -9.41
CA CYS A 50 -5.33 4.47 -8.82
C CYS A 50 -4.97 4.15 -7.37
N PHE A 51 -5.99 3.77 -6.60
CA PHE A 51 -5.79 3.42 -5.21
C PHE A 51 -5.03 2.10 -5.08
N LYS A 52 -3.83 2.15 -4.50
CA LYS A 52 -2.88 1.01 -4.47
C LYS A 52 -3.39 -0.22 -3.73
N LEU A 53 -4.38 -0.08 -2.85
CA LEU A 53 -4.99 -1.19 -2.11
C LEU A 53 -6.19 -1.81 -2.84
N ASN A 54 -6.62 -1.24 -3.98
CA ASN A 54 -7.71 -1.80 -4.78
C ASN A 54 -7.20 -2.28 -6.15
N PRO A 55 -6.87 -3.58 -6.28
CA PRO A 55 -6.44 -4.20 -7.54
C PRO A 55 -7.43 -4.05 -8.70
N TYR A 56 -8.74 -4.03 -8.46
CA TYR A 56 -9.73 -3.91 -9.52
C TYR A 56 -9.67 -2.52 -10.19
N GLU A 57 -9.47 -1.45 -9.41
CA GLU A 57 -9.27 -0.10 -9.96
C GLU A 57 -8.00 0.00 -10.82
N ILE A 58 -6.92 -0.63 -10.36
CA ILE A 58 -5.65 -0.67 -11.09
C ILE A 58 -5.85 -1.34 -12.46
N LEU A 59 -6.52 -2.50 -12.50
CA LEU A 59 -6.87 -3.17 -13.76
C LEU A 59 -8.00 -2.47 -14.52
N GLY A 60 -8.71 -1.52 -13.91
CA GLY A 60 -9.86 -0.84 -14.51
C GLY A 60 -11.02 -1.80 -14.80
N LEU A 61 -11.20 -2.80 -13.92
CA LEU A 61 -12.34 -3.72 -13.95
C LEU A 61 -13.50 -3.13 -13.15
N ASP A 62 -14.71 -3.59 -13.46
CA ASP A 62 -15.86 -3.25 -12.65
C ASP A 62 -15.83 -4.04 -11.34
N TRP A 63 -15.72 -3.32 -10.23
CA TRP A 63 -15.55 -3.88 -8.88
C TRP A 63 -16.87 -3.98 -8.12
N MET A 64 -17.98 -3.54 -8.72
CA MET A 64 -19.30 -3.68 -8.13
C MET A 64 -19.63 -5.17 -7.91
N PRO A 65 -20.22 -5.55 -6.76
CA PRO A 65 -20.58 -6.95 -6.49
C PRO A 65 -21.47 -7.60 -7.55
N GLY A 66 -22.29 -6.80 -8.26
CA GLY A 66 -23.15 -7.28 -9.35
C GLY A 66 -22.46 -7.54 -10.69
N ALA A 67 -21.21 -7.10 -10.86
CA ALA A 67 -20.51 -7.17 -12.15
C ALA A 67 -20.02 -8.58 -12.52
N GLY A 68 -19.87 -9.48 -11.53
CA GLY A 68 -19.55 -10.89 -11.78
C GLY A 68 -18.23 -11.12 -12.53
N VAL A 69 -17.18 -10.35 -12.21
CA VAL A 69 -15.86 -10.45 -12.88
C VAL A 69 -15.32 -11.88 -12.80
N THR A 70 -14.92 -12.45 -13.94
CA THR A 70 -14.30 -13.79 -13.95
C THR A 70 -12.77 -13.72 -13.97
N ASP A 71 -12.09 -14.82 -13.62
CA ASP A 71 -10.63 -14.92 -13.73
C ASP A 71 -10.15 -14.70 -15.17
N GLN A 72 -10.96 -15.09 -16.15
CA GLN A 72 -10.66 -14.87 -17.57
C GLN A 72 -10.67 -13.39 -17.92
N ASP A 73 -11.60 -12.62 -17.36
CA ASP A 73 -11.68 -11.17 -17.58
C ASP A 73 -10.48 -10.44 -16.97
N ILE A 74 -10.05 -10.87 -15.78
CA ILE A 74 -8.84 -10.37 -15.12
C ILE A 74 -7.62 -10.62 -16.02
N GLN A 75 -7.43 -11.86 -16.50
CA GLN A 75 -6.30 -12.19 -17.37
C GLN A 75 -6.35 -11.44 -18.70
N ARG A 76 -7.52 -11.36 -19.33
CA ARG A 76 -7.70 -10.68 -20.62
C ARG A 76 -7.38 -9.18 -20.50
N THR A 77 -7.89 -8.55 -19.45
CA THR A 77 -7.69 -7.12 -19.19
C THR A 77 -6.22 -6.82 -18.86
N TYR A 78 -5.58 -7.66 -18.04
CA TYR A 78 -4.15 -7.56 -17.76
C TYR A 78 -3.30 -7.70 -19.03
N ARG A 79 -3.57 -8.68 -19.90
CA ARG A 79 -2.83 -8.85 -21.17
C ARG A 79 -2.98 -7.62 -22.07
N LYS A 80 -4.21 -7.09 -22.20
CA LYS A 80 -4.48 -5.89 -23.01
C LYS A 80 -3.73 -4.67 -22.47
N LYS A 81 -3.77 -4.44 -21.16
CA LYS A 81 -3.16 -3.26 -20.52
C LYS A 81 -1.64 -3.36 -20.43
N SER A 82 -1.11 -4.53 -20.10
CA SER A 82 0.33 -4.76 -20.01
C SER A 82 1.03 -4.55 -21.35
N LEU A 83 0.39 -4.93 -22.47
CA LEU A 83 0.88 -4.62 -23.82
C LEU A 83 0.82 -3.12 -24.16
N LEU A 84 -0.21 -2.42 -23.66
CA LEU A 84 -0.39 -0.99 -23.90
C LEU A 84 0.68 -0.15 -23.20
N ILE A 85 1.03 -0.50 -21.96
CA ILE A 85 2.02 0.23 -21.15
C ILE A 85 3.39 -0.45 -21.08
N HIS A 86 3.67 -1.40 -21.98
CA HIS A 86 4.93 -2.14 -21.96
C HIS A 86 6.13 -1.19 -22.14
N PRO A 87 7.20 -1.30 -21.32
CA PRO A 87 8.33 -0.37 -21.34
C PRO A 87 9.10 -0.34 -22.67
N ASP A 88 9.01 -1.41 -23.47
CA ASP A 88 9.58 -1.46 -24.83
C ASP A 88 8.83 -0.54 -25.82
N LYS A 89 7.50 -0.44 -25.70
CA LYS A 89 6.64 0.31 -26.63
C LYS A 89 6.43 1.77 -26.20
N LEU A 90 6.65 2.08 -24.93
CA LEU A 90 6.49 3.42 -24.36
C LEU A 90 7.66 3.72 -23.42
N LYS A 91 8.52 4.66 -23.83
CA LYS A 91 9.65 5.14 -23.01
C LYS A 91 9.19 6.23 -22.03
N HIS A 92 8.26 5.89 -21.14
CA HIS A 92 7.79 6.80 -20.09
C HIS A 92 8.64 6.61 -18.81
N PRO A 93 9.07 7.69 -18.12
CA PRO A 93 9.94 7.58 -16.94
C PRO A 93 9.35 6.73 -15.80
N ARG A 94 8.01 6.70 -15.71
CA ARG A 94 7.27 5.90 -14.72
C ARG A 94 6.53 4.70 -15.31
N GLY A 95 6.81 4.34 -16.57
CA GLY A 95 6.15 3.22 -17.25
C GLY A 95 6.41 1.88 -16.56
N ILE A 96 7.63 1.66 -16.07
CA ILE A 96 8.02 0.45 -15.33
C ILE A 96 7.22 0.33 -14.02
N GLU A 97 7.10 1.42 -13.26
CA GLU A 97 6.33 1.45 -12.02
C GLU A 97 4.85 1.08 -12.26
N ALA A 98 4.24 1.64 -13.31
CA ALA A 98 2.86 1.34 -13.67
C ALA A 98 2.68 -0.13 -14.12
N PHE A 99 3.65 -0.67 -14.87
CA PHE A 99 3.65 -2.06 -15.29
C PHE A 99 3.74 -3.02 -14.09
N ASP A 100 4.62 -2.73 -13.12
CA ASP A 100 4.74 -3.52 -11.90
C ASP A 100 3.47 -3.49 -11.06
N LEU A 101 2.79 -2.34 -10.99
CA LEU A 101 1.47 -2.23 -10.33
C LEU A 101 0.41 -3.10 -11.03
N LEU A 102 0.33 -3.10 -12.36
CA LEU A 102 -0.58 -3.98 -13.10
C LEU A 102 -0.30 -5.45 -12.80
N LYS A 103 0.98 -5.85 -12.81
CA LYS A 103 1.40 -7.23 -12.54
C LYS A 103 1.05 -7.66 -11.11
N LYS A 104 1.30 -6.79 -10.14
CA LYS A 104 0.91 -7.01 -8.75
C LYS A 104 -0.60 -7.17 -8.59
N ALA A 105 -1.39 -6.27 -9.20
CA ALA A 105 -2.84 -6.32 -9.14
C ALA A 105 -3.41 -7.62 -9.73
N GLN A 106 -2.88 -8.08 -10.87
CA GLN A 106 -3.28 -9.36 -11.46
C GLN A 106 -2.90 -10.55 -10.57
N THR A 107 -1.72 -10.53 -9.95
CA THR A 107 -1.29 -11.60 -9.03
C THR A 107 -2.19 -11.67 -7.81
N GLU A 108 -2.55 -10.52 -7.25
CA GLU A 108 -3.42 -10.42 -6.08
C GLU A 108 -4.86 -10.89 -6.36
N LEU A 109 -5.40 -10.54 -7.53
CA LEU A 109 -6.74 -11.00 -7.95
C LEU A 109 -6.77 -12.46 -8.42
N SER A 110 -5.62 -13.04 -8.76
CA SER A 110 -5.54 -14.47 -9.11
C SER A 110 -5.50 -15.37 -7.86
N ASP A 111 -5.22 -14.80 -6.69
CA ASP A 111 -5.24 -15.49 -5.40
C ASP A 111 -6.67 -15.48 -4.85
N CYS A 112 -7.27 -16.67 -4.71
CA CYS A 112 -8.66 -16.81 -4.29
C CYS A 112 -8.94 -16.25 -2.88
N ASP A 113 -7.99 -16.40 -1.95
CA ASP A 113 -8.17 -15.96 -0.56
C ASP A 113 -8.10 -14.44 -0.46
N LYS A 114 -7.11 -13.83 -1.13
CA LYS A 114 -6.97 -12.37 -1.18
C LYS A 114 -8.15 -11.73 -1.90
N ARG A 115 -8.58 -12.33 -3.02
CA ARG A 115 -9.73 -11.87 -3.79
C ARG A 115 -11.01 -11.92 -2.97
N LYS A 116 -11.24 -13.00 -2.23
CA LYS A 116 -12.42 -13.13 -1.37
C LYS A 116 -12.46 -12.04 -0.29
N LEU A 117 -11.35 -11.79 0.39
CA LEU A 117 -11.27 -10.73 1.41
C LEU A 117 -11.54 -9.33 0.81
N LEU A 118 -11.02 -9.08 -0.39
CA LEU A 118 -11.27 -7.84 -1.12
C LEU A 118 -12.75 -7.70 -1.50
N ASP A 119 -13.36 -8.77 -2.02
CA ASP A 119 -14.77 -8.80 -2.39
C ASP A 119 -15.69 -8.61 -1.16
N GLU A 120 -15.35 -9.20 -0.02
CA GLU A 120 -16.02 -8.98 1.27
C GLU A 120 -15.95 -7.49 1.69
N THR A 121 -14.77 -6.88 1.59
CA THR A 121 -14.58 -5.46 1.90
C THR A 121 -15.44 -4.55 0.99
N LEU A 122 -15.54 -4.88 -0.30
CA LEU A 122 -16.37 -4.15 -1.26
C LEU A 122 -17.87 -4.34 -0.98
N GLN A 123 -18.28 -5.54 -0.59
CA GLN A 123 -19.66 -5.83 -0.18
C GLN A 123 -20.04 -5.08 1.10
N ASP A 124 -19.14 -5.01 2.09
CA ASP A 124 -19.35 -4.26 3.32
C ASP A 124 -19.45 -2.76 3.05
N ALA A 125 -18.58 -2.22 2.18
CA ALA A 125 -18.67 -0.84 1.73
C ALA A 125 -20.04 -0.54 1.09
N ARG A 126 -20.52 -1.44 0.22
CA ARG A 126 -21.86 -1.32 -0.40
C ARG A 126 -22.96 -1.35 0.64
N MET A 127 -22.89 -2.27 1.60
CA MET A 127 -23.87 -2.39 2.67
C MET A 127 -23.96 -1.12 3.53
N LEU A 128 -22.81 -0.51 3.86
CA LEU A 128 -22.78 0.74 4.62
C LEU A 128 -23.43 1.88 3.84
N VAL A 129 -23.18 2.00 2.54
CA VAL A 129 -23.82 3.01 1.69
C VAL A 129 -25.34 2.78 1.60
N LEU A 130 -25.80 1.54 1.42
CA LEU A 130 -27.24 1.24 1.42
C LEU A 130 -27.90 1.59 2.76
N ARG A 131 -27.22 1.32 3.88
CA ARG A 131 -27.69 1.69 5.21
C ARG A 131 -27.81 3.20 5.38
N GLU A 132 -26.84 3.98 4.89
CA GLU A 132 -26.88 5.44 4.91
C GLU A 132 -28.09 6.00 4.14
N VAL A 133 -28.53 5.30 3.09
CA VAL A 133 -29.69 5.66 2.25
C VAL A 133 -31.00 5.06 2.81
N GLY A 134 -30.94 4.29 3.90
CA GLY A 134 -32.09 3.67 4.53
C GLY A 134 -32.66 2.48 3.75
N LEU A 135 -31.81 1.78 2.99
CA LEU A 135 -32.17 0.63 2.18
C LEU A 135 -31.66 -0.70 2.77
N PRO A 136 -32.40 -1.80 2.62
CA PRO A 136 -31.95 -3.14 2.97
C PRO A 136 -30.67 -3.57 2.22
N ARG A 137 -29.90 -4.49 2.81
CA ARG A 137 -28.63 -5.02 2.24
C ARG A 137 -28.80 -5.63 0.85
N ASP A 138 -29.91 -6.32 0.64
CA ASP A 138 -30.27 -7.09 -0.55
C ASP A 138 -30.94 -6.25 -1.65
N THR A 139 -31.06 -4.93 -1.43
CA THR A 139 -31.60 -4.01 -2.44
C THR A 139 -30.79 -4.13 -3.74
N PRO A 140 -31.41 -4.38 -4.91
CA PRO A 140 -30.72 -4.43 -6.20
C PRO A 140 -30.12 -3.07 -6.58
N ASP A 141 -29.07 -3.07 -7.41
CA ASP A 141 -28.42 -1.82 -7.87
C ASP A 141 -29.38 -0.96 -8.71
N ASP A 142 -30.37 -1.56 -9.37
CA ASP A 142 -31.36 -0.86 -10.21
C ASP A 142 -32.48 -0.16 -9.43
N HIS A 143 -32.46 -0.20 -8.10
CA HIS A 143 -33.51 0.38 -7.26
C HIS A 143 -33.66 1.89 -7.50
N GLU A 144 -34.89 2.40 -7.58
CA GLU A 144 -35.21 3.80 -7.94
C GLU A 144 -34.42 4.83 -7.13
N LYS A 145 -34.26 4.60 -5.82
CA LYS A 145 -33.49 5.46 -4.91
C LYS A 145 -31.97 5.48 -5.13
N LEU A 146 -31.42 4.51 -5.87
CA LEU A 146 -29.99 4.38 -6.14
C LEU A 146 -29.59 4.92 -7.52
N ASN A 147 -30.59 5.27 -8.34
CA ASN A 147 -30.40 5.75 -9.69
C ASN A 147 -30.82 7.23 -9.85
N PRO A 148 -30.35 7.91 -10.91
CA PRO A 148 -30.84 9.24 -11.25
C PRO A 148 -32.37 9.20 -11.53
N PRO A 149 -33.14 10.22 -11.08
CA PRO A 149 -32.70 11.46 -10.44
C PRO A 149 -32.49 11.37 -8.92
N ALA A 150 -32.91 10.29 -8.25
CA ALA A 150 -32.88 10.19 -6.80
C ALA A 150 -31.45 10.19 -6.23
N MET A 151 -30.50 9.57 -6.94
CA MET A 151 -29.07 9.57 -6.60
C MET A 151 -28.26 9.87 -7.85
N LYS A 152 -27.78 11.11 -7.95
CA LYS A 152 -27.02 11.59 -9.11
C LYS A 152 -25.56 11.87 -8.79
N ASP A 153 -25.32 12.68 -7.74
CA ASP A 153 -23.97 13.15 -7.40
C ASP A 153 -23.69 13.03 -5.89
N PRO A 154 -22.65 12.28 -5.47
CA PRO A 154 -22.05 11.16 -6.21
C PRO A 154 -23.07 10.04 -6.45
N ASP A 155 -22.89 9.31 -7.54
CA ASP A 155 -23.67 8.10 -7.85
C ASP A 155 -23.37 6.96 -6.85
N LEU A 156 -24.13 5.87 -6.94
CA LEU A 156 -23.93 4.72 -6.06
C LEU A 156 -22.49 4.20 -6.13
N LYS A 157 -21.95 4.07 -7.34
CA LYS A 157 -20.61 3.53 -7.56
C LYS A 157 -19.54 4.41 -6.90
N GLU A 158 -19.58 5.72 -7.05
CA GLU A 158 -18.61 6.60 -6.41
C GLU A 158 -18.78 6.66 -4.89
N ARG A 159 -20.00 6.54 -4.35
CA ARG A 159 -20.23 6.42 -2.89
C ARG A 159 -19.59 5.15 -2.33
N VAL A 160 -19.85 4.01 -2.97
CA VAL A 160 -19.28 2.73 -2.55
C VAL A 160 -17.76 2.76 -2.69
N ARG A 161 -17.23 3.36 -3.76
CA ARG A 161 -15.79 3.54 -3.95
C ARG A 161 -15.15 4.29 -2.78
N ARG A 162 -15.75 5.42 -2.39
CA ARG A 162 -15.25 6.23 -1.28
C ARG A 162 -15.27 5.47 0.04
N LYS A 163 -16.37 4.74 0.31
CA LYS A 163 -16.52 3.94 1.51
C LYS A 163 -15.53 2.77 1.55
N ALA A 164 -15.34 2.07 0.42
CA ALA A 164 -14.36 0.98 0.32
C ALA A 164 -12.94 1.49 0.58
N LYS A 165 -12.59 2.65 0.00
CA LYS A 165 -11.30 3.29 0.24
C LYS A 165 -11.09 3.62 1.72
N GLU A 166 -12.11 4.14 2.40
CA GLU A 166 -12.07 4.43 3.84
C GLU A 166 -11.79 3.16 4.65
N ILE A 167 -12.56 2.08 4.43
CA ILE A 167 -12.40 0.80 5.13
C ILE A 167 -10.99 0.23 4.90
N MET A 168 -10.52 0.22 3.66
CA MET A 168 -9.19 -0.31 3.32
C MET A 168 -8.05 0.48 3.98
N ILE A 169 -8.18 1.82 4.07
CA ILE A 169 -7.20 2.66 4.76
C ILE A 169 -7.21 2.35 6.25
N ASP A 170 -8.38 2.25 6.86
CA ASP A 170 -8.53 1.99 8.29
C ASP A 170 -7.99 0.62 8.69
N ASP A 171 -8.25 -0.41 7.89
CA ASP A 171 -7.74 -1.76 8.11
C ASP A 171 -6.21 -1.82 7.99
N GLU A 172 -5.63 -1.16 6.98
CA GLU A 172 -4.18 -1.06 6.83
C GLU A 172 -3.53 -0.29 7.99
N LEU A 173 -4.16 0.81 8.44
CA LEU A 173 -3.71 1.55 9.62
C LEU A 173 -3.80 0.70 10.89
N ARG A 174 -4.88 -0.08 11.06
CA ARG A 174 -5.04 -1.01 12.18
C ARG A 174 -3.94 -2.07 12.15
N LYS A 175 -3.68 -2.68 10.99
CA LYS A 175 -2.63 -3.68 10.81
C LYS A 175 -1.26 -3.14 11.18
N ARG A 176 -0.91 -1.92 10.73
CA ARG A 176 0.35 -1.26 11.08
C ARG A 176 0.48 -0.98 12.57
N ARG A 177 -0.61 -0.55 13.23
CA ARG A 177 -0.63 -0.32 14.68
C ARG A 177 -0.40 -1.61 15.44
N VAL A 178 -1.09 -2.69 15.07
CA VAL A 178 -0.92 -4.01 15.70
C VAL A 178 0.51 -4.51 15.53
N GLN A 179 1.06 -4.48 14.31
CA GLN A 179 2.45 -4.88 14.04
C GLN A 179 3.46 -4.10 14.87
N LYS A 180 3.30 -2.77 14.96
CA LYS A 180 4.16 -1.91 15.78
C LYS A 180 4.06 -2.27 17.27
N MET A 181 2.84 -2.49 17.78
CA MET A 181 2.64 -2.88 19.17
C MET A 181 3.26 -4.24 19.49
N THR A 182 3.11 -5.22 18.60
CA THR A 182 3.73 -6.54 18.74
C THR A 182 5.26 -6.45 18.78
N MET A 183 5.86 -5.68 17.86
CA MET A 183 7.32 -5.48 17.84
C MET A 183 7.84 -4.81 19.13
N ILE A 184 7.11 -3.84 19.68
CA ILE A 184 7.47 -3.19 20.95
C ILE A 184 7.36 -4.19 22.11
N ALA A 185 6.29 -4.99 22.15
CA ALA A 185 6.08 -5.99 23.19
C ALA A 185 7.17 -7.07 23.19
N GLU A 186 7.50 -7.59 22.00
CA GLU A 186 8.56 -8.57 21.79
C GLU A 186 9.93 -8.00 22.19
N GLY A 187 10.24 -6.77 21.80
CA GLY A 187 11.47 -6.09 22.21
C GLY A 187 11.56 -5.86 23.71
N ALA A 188 10.46 -5.48 24.36
CA ALA A 188 10.40 -5.29 25.81
C ALA A 188 10.53 -6.62 26.57
N GLU A 189 10.03 -7.72 26.02
CA GLU A 189 10.19 -9.05 26.57
C GLU A 189 11.62 -9.57 26.41
N ALA A 190 12.21 -9.41 25.22
CA ALA A 190 13.60 -9.77 24.95
C ALA A 190 14.56 -9.05 25.91
N LYS A 191 14.37 -7.74 26.12
CA LYS A 191 15.17 -6.97 27.08
C LYS A 191 15.00 -7.48 28.51
N ARG A 192 13.76 -7.77 28.95
CA ARG A 192 13.51 -8.36 30.28
C ARG A 192 14.17 -9.72 30.46
N ALA A 193 14.18 -10.55 29.41
CA ALA A 193 14.84 -11.85 29.44
C ALA A 193 16.37 -11.71 29.52
N GLU A 194 16.95 -10.77 28.77
CA GLU A 194 18.37 -10.45 28.83
C GLU A 194 18.78 -9.92 30.21
N ASP A 195 18.04 -8.96 30.76
CA ASP A 195 18.28 -8.40 32.09
C ASP A 195 18.18 -9.48 33.18
N ALA A 196 17.22 -10.41 33.08
CA ALA A 196 17.08 -11.53 34.01
C ALA A 196 18.24 -12.54 33.91
N LEU A 197 18.73 -12.81 32.70
CA LEU A 197 19.90 -13.66 32.48
C LEU A 197 21.17 -13.00 33.04
N ALA A 198 21.35 -11.71 32.79
CA ALA A 198 22.47 -10.92 33.31
C ALA A 198 22.46 -10.87 34.84
N GLU A 199 21.29 -10.67 35.45
CA GLU A 199 21.14 -10.69 36.91
C GLU A 199 21.44 -12.06 37.49
N ARG A 200 20.96 -13.13 36.84
CA ARG A 200 21.27 -14.50 37.24
C ARG A 200 22.77 -14.76 37.14
N LYS A 201 23.42 -14.32 36.07
CA LYS A 201 24.87 -14.44 35.88
C LYS A 201 25.62 -13.67 36.98
N ARG A 202 25.24 -12.41 37.25
CA ARG A 202 25.82 -11.59 38.31
C ARG A 202 25.69 -12.25 39.69
N LYS A 203 24.51 -12.79 40.02
CA LYS A 203 24.29 -13.51 41.29
C LYS A 203 25.12 -14.78 41.41
N MET A 204 25.30 -15.52 40.31
CA MET A 204 26.16 -16.70 40.28
C MET A 204 27.61 -16.32 40.52
N GLU A 205 28.11 -15.29 39.83
CA GLU A 205 29.49 -14.76 39.99
C GLU A 205 29.73 -14.21 41.41
N GLU A 206 28.75 -13.49 41.99
CA GLU A 206 28.85 -12.99 43.37
C GLU A 206 28.89 -14.13 44.40
N LYS A 207 28.04 -15.15 44.21
CA LYS A 207 28.03 -16.34 45.07
C LYS A 207 29.34 -17.12 44.97
N GLU A 208 29.88 -17.25 43.77
CA GLU A 208 31.18 -17.87 43.52
C GLU A 208 32.30 -17.11 44.27
N ARG A 209 32.38 -15.78 44.08
CA ARG A 209 33.31 -14.92 44.85
C ARG A 209 33.17 -15.03 46.37
N TRP A 210 31.93 -15.15 46.86
CA TRP A 210 31.67 -15.31 48.29
C TRP A 210 32.21 -16.64 48.82
N GLU A 211 32.01 -17.74 48.07
CA GLU A 211 32.55 -19.06 48.45
C GLU A 211 34.08 -19.09 48.33
N GLU A 212 34.68 -18.47 47.32
CA GLU A 212 36.15 -18.37 47.19
C GLU A 212 36.77 -17.66 48.40
N THR A 213 36.20 -16.52 48.80
CA THR A 213 36.68 -15.74 49.95
C THR A 213 36.25 -16.33 51.30
N ARG A 214 35.62 -17.50 51.33
CA ARG A 214 35.09 -18.11 52.56
C ARG A 214 36.18 -18.48 53.55
N GLU A 215 37.23 -19.15 53.10
CA GLU A 215 38.31 -19.60 54.00
C GLU A 215 39.05 -18.41 54.62
N ASP A 216 39.29 -17.36 53.83
CA ASP A 216 39.89 -16.11 54.31
C ASP A 216 39.02 -15.45 55.39
N ARG A 217 37.70 -15.32 55.14
CA ARG A 217 36.75 -14.77 56.11
C ARG A 217 36.63 -15.62 57.38
N VAL A 218 36.66 -16.94 57.26
CA VAL A 218 36.65 -17.87 58.40
C VAL A 218 37.94 -17.75 59.21
N SER A 219 39.09 -17.62 58.54
CA SER A 219 40.39 -17.38 59.17
C SER A 219 40.39 -16.06 59.96
N ASP A 220 39.90 -14.98 59.35
CA ASP A 220 39.74 -13.67 59.99
C ASP A 220 38.79 -13.71 61.20
N TRP A 221 37.67 -14.44 61.09
CA TRP A 221 36.75 -14.60 62.22
C TRP A 221 37.38 -15.41 63.38
N ARG A 222 38.10 -16.50 63.05
CA ARG A 222 38.84 -17.30 64.05
C ARG A 222 39.89 -16.46 64.78
N SER A 223 40.59 -15.59 64.05
CA SER A 223 41.61 -14.70 64.63
C SER A 223 41.00 -13.60 65.50
N PHE A 224 39.86 -13.00 65.08
CA PHE A 224 39.12 -12.02 65.86
C PHE A 224 38.59 -12.59 67.18
N ASN A 225 38.02 -13.81 67.16
CA ASN A 225 37.51 -14.47 68.36
C ASN A 225 38.65 -14.83 69.34
N LYS A 226 39.81 -15.27 68.81
CA LYS A 226 41.04 -15.46 69.62
C LYS A 226 41.49 -14.14 70.27
N LYS A 227 41.46 -13.01 69.55
CA LYS A 227 41.75 -11.67 70.11
C LYS A 227 40.76 -11.26 71.20
N LYS A 228 39.47 -11.57 71.05
CA LYS A 228 38.43 -11.25 72.05
C LYS A 228 38.61 -12.04 73.36
N LYS A 229 38.92 -13.35 73.28
CA LYS A 229 39.30 -14.18 74.45
C LYS A 229 40.58 -13.69 75.15
N LYS A 230 41.48 -13.03 74.42
CA LYS A 230 42.69 -12.42 74.99
C LYS A 230 42.41 -11.10 75.72
N ARG A 231 41.37 -10.35 75.32
CA ARG A 231 40.94 -9.09 75.96
C ARG A 231 40.09 -9.28 77.23
N THR A 232 39.35 -10.38 77.36
CA THR A 232 38.66 -10.71 78.63
C THR A 232 39.61 -11.22 79.71
N LYS A 233 40.84 -11.60 79.36
CA LYS A 233 41.97 -11.69 80.29
C LYS A 233 42.67 -10.33 80.39
N GLY A 234 42.00 -9.35 81.00
CA GLY A 234 42.65 -8.14 81.52
C GLY A 234 43.44 -8.46 82.79
N PRO A 235 44.43 -7.63 83.18
CA PRO A 235 45.59 -8.07 83.95
C PRO A 235 45.24 -8.42 85.40
N GLU A 236 45.82 -9.53 85.86
CA GLU A 236 45.94 -9.90 87.27
C GLU A 236 46.88 -8.89 87.93
N VAL A 237 46.32 -7.95 88.70
CA VAL A 237 47.12 -7.05 89.54
C VAL A 237 47.28 -7.74 90.91
N LEU A 238 48.48 -8.25 91.14
CA LEU A 238 49.07 -8.54 92.44
C LEU A 238 49.21 -7.23 93.23
N GLY A 239 48.79 -7.21 94.50
CA GLY A 239 49.06 -6.13 95.45
C GLY A 239 47.83 -5.65 96.21
#